data_AF-A0A9E5TMN5-F1
#
_entry.id   AF-A0A9E5TMN5-F1
#
_cell.length_a   1.000
_cell.length_b   1.000
_cell.length_c   1.000
_cell.angle_alpha   90.00
_cell.angle_beta   90.00
_cell.angle_gamma   90.00
#
_symmetry.space_group_name_H-M   'P 1'
#
loop_
_entity.id
_entity.type
_entity.pdbx_description
1 polymer ?
#
loop_
_entity_poly.entity_id
_entity_poly.type
_entity_poly.pdbx_seq_one_letter_code
_entity_poly.pdbx_strand_id
1 'polypeptide(L)' 'MQSRDATSVTAARAIDPDFADALEEAVRSGVRVLGYRCEVTLEEALVTEAVPVVGGQ' A
#
# COMPACT_ATOMS: atom_id res chain seq x y z
N MET A 1 1.17 -1.33 -6.38
CA MET A 1 -0.03 -0.62 -6.86
C MET A 1 -0.04 -0.70 -8.37
N GLN A 2 -0.97 -1.48 -8.93
CA GLN A 2 -1.05 -1.72 -10.37
C GLN A 2 -1.86 -0.66 -11.13
N SER A 3 -2.60 0.21 -10.42
CA SER A 3 -3.27 1.36 -11.03
C SER A 3 -2.28 2.50 -11.24
N ARG A 4 -2.25 3.04 -12.47
CA ARG A 4 -1.38 4.16 -12.85
C ARG A 4 -1.78 5.48 -12.18
N ASP A 5 -3.02 5.61 -11.74
CA ASP A 5 -3.51 6.82 -11.07
C ASP A 5 -3.28 6.80 -9.55
N ALA A 6 -2.88 5.65 -8.99
CA ALA A 6 -2.60 5.55 -7.56
C ALA A 6 -1.30 6.26 -7.21
N THR A 7 -1.36 7.30 -6.37
CA THR A 7 -0.20 8.09 -5.94
C THR A 7 0.25 7.77 -4.52
N SER A 8 -0.57 7.09 -3.73
CA SER A 8 -0.27 6.61 -2.38
C SER A 8 -1.09 5.36 -2.06
N VAL A 9 -0.76 4.67 -0.97
CA VAL A 9 -1.54 3.56 -0.43
C VAL A 9 -1.85 3.78 1.05
N THR A 10 -3.07 3.43 1.45
CA THR A 10 -3.52 3.47 2.85
C THR A 10 -4.57 2.37 3.07
N ALA A 11 -4.81 1.99 4.32
CA ALA A 11 -5.90 1.07 4.65
C ALA A 11 -7.24 1.76 4.41
N ALA A 12 -8.15 1.10 3.69
CA ALA A 12 -9.48 1.61 3.40
C ALA A 12 -10.43 1.39 4.60
N ARG A 13 -10.22 2.14 5.69
CA ARG A 13 -10.97 2.01 6.95
C ARG A 13 -12.49 2.03 6.80
N ALA A 14 -13.03 2.78 5.85
CA ALA A 14 -14.47 2.84 5.58
C ALA A 14 -15.05 1.54 5.00
N ILE A 15 -14.19 0.72 4.38
CA ILE A 15 -14.55 -0.59 3.81
C ILE A 15 -14.29 -1.68 4.86
N ASP A 16 -13.14 -1.61 5.52
CA ASP A 16 -12.71 -2.57 6.54
C ASP A 16 -11.95 -1.86 7.68
N PRO A 17 -12.64 -1.55 8.79
CA PRO A 17 -12.01 -0.90 9.93
C PRO A 17 -11.11 -1.85 10.73
N ASP A 18 -11.45 -3.14 10.79
CA ASP A 18 -10.69 -4.13 11.57
C ASP A 18 -9.31 -4.36 10.94
N PHE A 19 -9.25 -4.41 9.60
CA PHE A 19 -7.98 -4.47 8.87
C PHE A 19 -7.14 -3.20 9.08
N ALA A 20 -7.78 -2.03 9.09
CA ALA A 20 -7.06 -0.77 9.33
C ALA A 20 -6.40 -0.76 10.73
N ASP A 21 -7.14 -1.18 11.76
CA ASP A 21 -6.63 -1.28 13.13
C ASP A 21 -5.49 -2.31 13.25
N ALA A 22 -5.65 -3.46 12.61
CA ALA A 22 -4.61 -4.50 12.59
C ALA A 22 -3.34 -4.05 11.88
N LEU A 23 -3.47 -3.30 10.77
CA LEU A 23 -2.32 -2.76 10.04
C LEU A 23 -1.59 -1.69 10.86
N GLU A 24 -2.33 -0.80 11.53
CA GLU A 24 -1.75 0.19 12.46
C GLU A 24 -0.98 -0.50 13.59
N GLU A 25 -1.54 -1.55 14.21
CA GLU A 25 -0.86 -2.30 15.26
C GLU A 25 0.39 -3.02 14.78
N ALA A 26 0.34 -3.60 13.57
CA ALA A 26 1.50 -4.24 12.95
C ALA A 26 2.65 -3.23 12.76
N VAL A 27 2.34 -2.03 12.26
CA VAL A 27 3.31 -0.95 12.11
C VAL A 27 3.92 -0.55 13.46
N ARG A 28 3.09 -0.36 14.49
CA ARG A 28 3.56 -0.05 15.86
C ARG A 28 4.46 -1.14 16.43
N SER A 29 4.23 -2.39 16.05
CA SER A 29 5.05 -3.55 16.43
C SER A 29 6.35 -3.69 15.64
N GLY A 30 6.65 -2.75 14.73
CA GLY A 30 7.88 -2.71 13.95
C GLY A 30 7.77 -3.35 12.57
N VAL A 31 6.58 -3.71 12.10
CA VAL A 31 6.39 -4.19 10.73
C VAL A 31 6.57 -3.03 9.76
N ARG A 32 7.47 -3.22 8.78
CA ARG A 32 7.70 -2.25 7.72
C ARG A 32 6.73 -2.50 6.56
N VAL A 33 5.82 -1.55 6.35
CA VAL A 33 4.89 -1.58 5.20
C VAL A 33 5.53 -0.85 4.02
N LEU A 34 5.43 -1.47 2.84
CA LEU A 34 6.00 -0.94 1.61
C LEU A 34 4.89 -0.71 0.58
N GLY A 35 4.87 0.47 -0.01
CA GLY A 35 4.08 0.79 -1.19
C GLY A 35 5.01 0.95 -2.38
N TYR A 36 4.77 0.21 -3.46
CA TYR A 36 5.47 0.40 -4.74
C TYR A 36 4.45 0.50 -5.89
N ARG A 37 4.75 1.30 -6.90
CA ARG A 37 4.02 1.27 -8.18
C ARG A 37 4.43 0.04 -8.98
N CYS A 38 3.49 -0.42 -9.79
CA CYS A 38 3.73 -1.44 -10.80
C CYS A 38 3.29 -0.91 -12.16
N GLU A 39 4.13 -1.13 -13.17
CA GLU A 39 3.73 -1.02 -14.57
C GLU A 39 3.32 -2.41 -15.05
N VAL A 40 2.11 -2.50 -15.59
CA VAL A 40 1.54 -3.76 -16.09
C VAL A 40 1.17 -3.58 -17.55
N THR A 41 1.66 -4.50 -18.39
CA THR A 41 1.30 -4.64 -19.81
C THR A 41 0.74 -6.06 -20.06
N LEU A 42 0.46 -6.42 -21.31
CA LEU A 42 0.04 -7.79 -21.63
C LEU A 42 1.21 -8.78 -21.59
N GLU A 43 2.43 -8.28 -21.71
CA GLU A 43 3.67 -9.04 -21.83
C GLU A 43 4.37 -9.21 -20.48
N GLU A 44 4.33 -8.19 -19.62
CA GLU A 44 5.04 -8.21 -18.34
C GLU A 44 4.39 -7.36 -17.23
N ALA A 45 4.90 -7.56 -16.01
CA ALA A 45 4.60 -6.74 -14.86
C ALA A 45 5.91 -6.39 -14.14
N LEU A 46 6.17 -5.08 -13.99
CA LEU A 46 7.39 -4.54 -13.40
C LEU A 46 7.05 -3.75 -12.14
N VAL A 47 7.81 -3.96 -11.07
CA VAL A 47 7.79 -3.09 -9.89
C VAL A 47 8.72 -1.91 -10.15
N THR A 48 8.21 -0.70 -9.99
CA THR A 48 8.93 0.51 -10.38
C THR A 48 9.35 1.30 -9.14
N GLU A 49 8.73 2.45 -8.87
CA GLU A 49 9.10 3.35 -7.80
C GLU A 49 8.32 3.10 -6.50
N ALA A 50 8.89 3.51 -5.38
CA ALA A 50 8.18 3.54 -4.10
C ALA A 50 7.08 4.60 -4.14
N VAL A 51 5.92 4.29 -3.55
CA VAL A 51 4.85 5.25 -3.32
C VAL A 51 4.61 5.40 -1.82
N PRO A 52 4.19 6.59 -1.34
CA PRO A 52 3.89 6.81 0.06
C PRO A 52 2.87 5.81 0.61
N VAL A 53 3.18 5.23 1.77
CA VAL A 53 2.20 4.55 2.62
C VAL A 53 1.71 5.58 3.65
N VAL A 54 0.42 5.89 3.63
CA VAL A 54 -0.19 6.91 4.49
C VAL A 54 -0.94 6.21 5.63
N GLY A 55 -0.73 6.68 6.87
CA GLY A 55 -1.36 6.10 8.07
C GLY A 55 -0.51 5.04 8.79
N GLY A 56 0.77 4.90 8.44
CA GLY A 56 1.72 3.99 9.10
C GLY A 56 2.79 4.70 9.93
N GLN A 57 2.44 5.77 10.66
CA GLN A 57 3.35 6.51 11.56
C GLN A 57 2.78 6.55 12.97
#